data_AF-X1J4M1-F1
#
_entry.id   AF-X1J4M1-F1
#
_cell.length_a   1.000
_cell.length_b   1.000
_cell.length_c   1.000
_cell.angle_alpha   90.00
_cell.angle_beta   90.00
_cell.angle_gamma   90.00
#
_symmetry.space_group_name_H-M   'P 1'
#
loop_
_entity.id
_entity.type
_entity.pdbx_description
1 polymer ?
#
loop_
_entity_poly.entity_id
_entity_poly.type
_entity_poly.pdbx_seq_one_letter_code
_entity_poly.pdbx_strand_id
1 'polypeptide(L)'
;MFVSHPQNIRSLTSQEYKAIAKSIDLPVGIIHSVISKFLVNLIYFRRFIRNYSFTYGYTKSLRKLQVYLHKLHRFAPIFDYPRAKENARILKNNLDRKNFLPHFTTQLAVVVFVTDLNDKEHEKKIIQTNLRVFCNCSAYAFHRTRNKLGLK
;
A
#
# COMPACT_ATOMS: atom_id res chain seq x y z
N MET A 1 12.91 -2.40 -9.33
CA MET A 1 12.42 -1.62 -8.15
C MET A 1 11.47 -0.54 -8.67
N PHE A 2 10.23 -0.42 -8.17
CA PHE A 2 9.18 0.43 -8.78
C PHE A 2 9.35 1.96 -8.58
N VAL A 3 10.34 2.39 -7.79
CA VAL A 3 10.48 3.79 -7.37
C VAL A 3 11.96 4.21 -7.43
N SER A 4 12.26 5.35 -8.05
CA SER A 4 13.55 6.05 -7.93
C SER A 4 13.48 7.12 -6.82
N HIS A 5 14.63 7.52 -6.25
CA HIS A 5 14.73 8.78 -5.49
C HIS A 5 14.50 9.91 -6.52
N PRO A 6 13.29 10.48 -6.65
CA PRO A 6 12.36 10.89 -5.61
C PRO A 6 10.92 10.36 -5.81
N GLN A 7 10.48 9.29 -5.12
CA GLN A 7 9.08 8.85 -4.99
C GLN A 7 8.22 8.80 -6.29
N ASN A 8 8.87 8.74 -7.45
CA ASN A 8 8.22 8.71 -8.74
C ASN A 8 8.11 7.25 -9.18
N ILE A 9 6.93 6.90 -9.65
CA ILE A 9 6.65 5.58 -10.23
C ILE A 9 7.49 5.52 -11.50
N ARG A 10 8.55 4.71 -11.47
CA ARG A 10 9.42 4.53 -12.63
C ARG A 10 8.85 3.42 -13.51
N SER A 11 8.93 3.61 -14.83
CA SER A 11 8.81 2.48 -15.74
C SER A 11 9.95 1.48 -15.51
N LEU A 12 9.67 0.21 -15.79
CA LEU A 12 10.68 -0.84 -15.82
C LEU A 12 11.55 -0.68 -17.07
N THR A 13 12.84 -1.00 -16.95
CA THR A 13 13.74 -1.06 -18.12
C THR A 13 13.44 -2.29 -18.98
N SER A 14 13.89 -2.27 -20.23
CA SER A 14 13.80 -3.44 -21.11
C SER A 14 14.47 -4.68 -20.52
N GLN A 15 15.54 -4.52 -19.74
CA GLN A 15 16.20 -5.63 -19.04
C GLN A 15 15.33 -6.18 -17.90
N GLU A 16 14.69 -5.32 -17.12
CA GLU A 16 13.76 -5.73 -16.06
C GLU A 16 12.55 -6.48 -16.65
N TYR A 17 12.01 -6.02 -17.78
CA TYR A 17 10.94 -6.74 -18.50
C TYR A 17 11.38 -8.12 -19.00
N LYS A 18 12.58 -8.23 -19.58
CA LYS A 18 13.14 -9.53 -20.02
C LYS A 18 13.37 -10.49 -18.84
N ALA A 19 13.84 -9.98 -17.70
CA ALA A 19 14.04 -10.77 -16.50
C ALA A 19 12.72 -11.34 -15.97
N ILE A 20 11.67 -10.51 -15.91
CA ILE A 20 10.32 -10.94 -15.51
C ILE A 20 9.81 -11.97 -16.53
N ALA A 21 9.90 -11.69 -17.83
CA ALA A 21 9.50 -12.61 -18.90
C ALA A 21 10.09 -14.00 -18.76
N LYS A 22 11.38 -14.06 -18.44
CA LYS A 22 12.07 -15.33 -18.19
C LYS A 22 11.57 -16.05 -16.94
N SER A 23 11.22 -15.33 -15.87
CA SER A 23 10.79 -15.94 -14.60
C SER A 23 9.36 -16.50 -14.60
N ILE A 24 8.48 -15.96 -15.44
CA ILE A 24 7.06 -16.37 -15.53
C ILE A 24 6.74 -17.07 -16.85
N ASP A 25 7.75 -17.34 -17.67
CA ASP A 25 7.64 -18.00 -18.98
C ASP A 25 6.54 -17.40 -19.88
N LEU A 26 6.56 -16.07 -20.01
CA LEU A 26 5.57 -15.33 -20.80
C LEU A 26 6.24 -14.33 -21.75
N PRO A 27 5.69 -14.10 -22.95
CA PRO A 27 6.21 -13.11 -23.89
C PRO A 27 6.27 -11.71 -23.30
N VAL A 28 7.36 -10.99 -23.61
CA VAL A 28 7.60 -9.61 -23.15
C VAL A 28 6.43 -8.69 -23.50
N GLY A 29 5.80 -8.86 -24.67
CA GLY A 29 4.65 -8.06 -25.10
C GLY A 29 3.44 -8.19 -24.16
N ILE A 30 3.13 -9.41 -23.71
CA ILE A 30 2.03 -9.67 -22.76
C ILE A 30 2.35 -8.98 -21.44
N ILE A 31 3.56 -9.20 -20.92
CA ILE A 31 4.00 -8.63 -19.64
C ILE A 31 3.99 -7.11 -19.70
N HIS A 32 4.49 -6.52 -20.79
CA HIS A 32 4.49 -5.08 -20.99
C HIS A 32 3.07 -4.51 -20.92
N SER A 33 2.09 -5.17 -21.56
CA SER A 33 0.69 -4.74 -21.55
C SER A 33 0.08 -4.77 -20.13
N VAL A 34 0.33 -5.85 -19.38
CA VAL A 34 -0.19 -6.03 -18.02
C VAL A 34 0.43 -5.03 -17.06
N ILE A 35 1.76 -4.90 -17.08
CA ILE A 35 2.50 -4.00 -16.20
C ILE A 35 2.18 -2.55 -16.53
N SER A 36 2.12 -2.16 -17.80
CA SER A 36 1.77 -0.78 -18.18
C SER A 36 0.38 -0.41 -17.70
N LYS A 37 -0.61 -1.30 -17.88
CA LYS A 37 -1.97 -1.11 -17.37
C LYS A 37 -1.99 -0.98 -15.85
N PHE A 38 -1.22 -1.81 -15.15
CA PHE A 38 -1.07 -1.72 -13.70
C PHE A 38 -0.48 -0.37 -13.26
N LEU A 39 0.61 0.09 -13.88
CA LEU A 39 1.25 1.36 -13.54
C LEU A 39 0.33 2.56 -13.80
N VAL A 40 -0.43 2.54 -14.90
CA VAL A 40 -1.44 3.57 -15.20
C VAL A 40 -2.54 3.60 -14.13
N ASN A 41 -3.10 2.44 -13.79
CA ASN A 41 -4.09 2.31 -12.72
C ASN A 41 -3.54 2.80 -11.37
N LEU A 42 -2.26 2.53 -11.09
CA LEU A 42 -1.57 2.96 -9.88
C LEU A 42 -1.45 4.49 -9.80
N ILE A 43 -1.16 5.16 -10.92
CA ILE A 43 -1.15 6.63 -11.01
C ILE A 43 -2.55 7.19 -10.73
N TYR A 44 -3.60 6.63 -11.34
CA TYR A 44 -4.97 7.07 -11.11
C TYR A 44 -5.40 6.86 -9.65
N PHE A 45 -5.09 5.70 -9.07
CA PHE A 45 -5.37 5.41 -7.68
C PHE A 45 -4.63 6.36 -6.73
N ARG A 46 -3.36 6.67 -6.99
CA ARG A 46 -2.60 7.65 -6.22
C ARG A 46 -3.21 9.04 -6.30
N ARG A 47 -3.63 9.48 -7.49
CA ARG A 47 -4.33 10.77 -7.69
C ARG A 47 -5.66 10.78 -6.94
N PHE A 48 -6.43 9.70 -7.01
CA PHE A 48 -7.66 9.52 -6.26
C PHE A 48 -7.41 9.65 -4.75
N ILE A 49 -6.49 8.89 -4.17
CA ILE A 49 -6.17 8.99 -2.74
C ILE A 49 -5.75 10.42 -2.35
N ARG A 50 -4.93 11.08 -3.17
CA ARG A 50 -4.43 12.43 -2.90
C ARG A 50 -5.53 13.48 -2.93
N ASN A 51 -6.38 13.45 -3.95
CA ASN A 51 -7.41 14.47 -4.17
C ASN A 51 -8.57 14.34 -3.17
N TYR A 52 -8.81 13.13 -2.68
CA TYR A 52 -9.78 12.89 -1.63
C TYR A 52 -9.12 12.94 -0.24
N SER A 53 -8.14 13.84 -0.02
CA SER A 53 -7.53 14.03 1.30
C SER A 53 -8.61 14.25 2.36
N PHE A 54 -8.68 13.29 3.27
CA PHE A 54 -9.89 13.02 4.00
C PHE A 54 -10.07 13.92 5.22
N THR A 55 -11.26 14.53 5.36
CA THR A 55 -11.67 15.28 6.55
C THR A 55 -11.65 14.41 7.81
N TYR A 56 -11.62 15.04 9.00
CA TYR A 56 -11.58 14.35 10.29
C TYR A 56 -12.62 13.23 10.46
N GLY A 57 -13.82 13.39 9.89
CA GLY A 57 -14.86 12.34 9.92
C GLY A 57 -14.48 11.08 9.13
N TYR A 58 -13.72 11.21 8.04
CA TYR A 58 -13.20 10.07 7.30
C TYR A 58 -12.05 9.38 8.02
N THR A 59 -11.13 10.14 8.64
CA THR A 59 -9.98 9.56 9.34
C THR A 59 -10.39 8.74 10.55
N LYS A 60 -11.57 8.95 11.13
CA LYS A 60 -12.17 8.09 12.18
C LYS A 60 -12.88 6.85 11.64
N SER A 61 -13.39 6.88 10.41
CA SER A 61 -14.26 5.81 9.90
C SER A 61 -13.53 4.49 9.62
N LEU A 62 -13.88 3.44 10.37
CA LEU A 62 -13.43 2.07 10.10
C LEU A 62 -13.99 1.53 8.78
N ARG A 63 -15.29 1.72 8.53
CA ARG A 63 -15.97 1.26 7.30
C ARG A 63 -15.26 1.78 6.06
N LYS A 64 -14.89 3.07 6.05
CA LYS A 64 -14.19 3.66 4.91
C LYS A 64 -12.78 3.10 4.77
N LEU A 65 -12.05 2.89 5.86
CA LEU A 65 -10.74 2.23 5.82
C LEU A 65 -10.84 0.84 5.18
N GLN A 66 -11.84 0.05 5.55
CA GLN A 66 -12.09 -1.28 4.97
C GLN A 66 -12.46 -1.21 3.48
N VAL A 67 -13.27 -0.25 3.05
CA VAL A 67 -13.58 -0.03 1.62
C VAL A 67 -12.31 0.27 0.82
N TYR A 68 -11.40 1.08 1.35
CA TYR A 68 -10.15 1.41 0.67
C TYR A 68 -9.18 0.24 0.65
N LEU A 69 -9.13 -0.58 1.71
CA LEU A 69 -8.40 -1.84 1.71
C LEU A 69 -8.93 -2.80 0.64
N HIS A 70 -10.25 -2.89 0.48
CA HIS A 70 -10.85 -3.71 -0.57
C HIS A 70 -10.47 -3.23 -1.98
N LYS A 71 -10.55 -1.92 -2.22
CA LYS A 71 -10.11 -1.31 -3.49
C LYS A 71 -8.64 -1.62 -3.74
N LEU A 72 -7.80 -1.44 -2.73
CA LEU A 72 -6.36 -1.69 -2.82
C LEU A 72 -6.07 -3.16 -3.14
N HIS A 73 -6.73 -4.09 -2.46
CA HIS A 73 -6.64 -5.53 -2.73
C HIS A 73 -7.10 -5.90 -4.15
N ARG A 74 -8.17 -5.27 -4.66
CA ARG A 74 -8.61 -5.48 -6.05
C ARG A 74 -7.59 -4.99 -7.08
N PHE A 75 -6.84 -3.93 -6.78
CA PHE A 75 -5.77 -3.45 -7.67
C PHE A 75 -4.49 -4.27 -7.55
N ALA A 76 -4.13 -4.67 -6.34
CA ALA A 76 -2.91 -5.40 -6.01
C ALA A 76 -3.22 -6.36 -4.85
N PRO A 77 -3.52 -7.64 -5.12
CA PRO A 77 -3.81 -8.64 -4.09
C PRO A 77 -2.51 -9.13 -3.43
N ILE A 78 -1.73 -8.20 -2.86
CA ILE A 78 -0.39 -8.42 -2.32
C ILE A 78 -0.39 -8.63 -0.79
N PHE A 79 -1.56 -8.77 -0.18
CA PHE A 79 -1.74 -8.95 1.26
C PHE A 79 -3.08 -9.65 1.53
N ASP A 80 -3.16 -10.37 2.64
CA ASP A 80 -4.40 -10.99 3.11
C ASP A 80 -5.46 -9.93 3.47
N TYR A 81 -6.51 -9.82 2.65
CA TYR A 81 -7.59 -8.86 2.88
C TYR A 81 -8.44 -9.16 4.12
N PRO A 82 -8.94 -10.38 4.36
CA PRO A 82 -9.60 -10.74 5.62
C PRO A 82 -8.82 -10.29 6.86
N ARG A 83 -7.51 -10.59 6.92
CA ARG A 83 -6.64 -10.20 8.02
C ARG A 83 -6.43 -8.70 8.10
N ALA A 84 -6.28 -8.03 6.96
CA ALA A 84 -6.19 -6.57 6.91
C ALA A 84 -7.44 -5.88 7.47
N LYS A 85 -8.64 -6.44 7.27
CA LYS A 85 -9.87 -5.89 7.86
C LYS A 85 -9.85 -5.95 9.39
N GLU A 86 -9.34 -7.04 9.95
CA GLU A 86 -9.24 -7.19 11.40
C GLU A 86 -8.14 -6.30 11.98
N ASN A 87 -6.97 -6.26 11.34
CA ASN A 87 -5.90 -5.33 11.69
C ASN A 87 -6.37 -3.86 11.63
N ALA A 88 -7.25 -3.50 10.69
CA ALA A 88 -7.86 -2.18 10.64
C ALA A 88 -8.74 -1.90 11.86
N ARG A 89 -9.50 -2.88 12.35
CA ARG A 89 -10.33 -2.76 13.57
C ARG A 89 -9.44 -2.56 14.79
N ILE A 90 -8.42 -3.40 14.95
CA ILE A 90 -7.44 -3.31 16.04
C ILE A 90 -6.73 -1.95 16.02
N LEU A 91 -6.29 -1.50 14.84
CA LEU A 91 -5.65 -0.19 14.67
C LEU A 91 -6.56 0.94 15.16
N LYS A 92 -7.83 0.97 14.76
CA LYS A 92 -8.77 2.02 15.18
C LYS A 92 -8.91 2.10 16.70
N ASN A 93 -9.14 0.95 17.35
CA ASN A 93 -9.27 0.89 18.80
C ASN A 93 -8.00 1.41 19.51
N ASN A 94 -6.81 1.08 18.99
CA ASN A 94 -5.55 1.53 19.55
C ASN A 94 -5.30 3.03 19.33
N LEU A 95 -5.66 3.56 18.16
CA LEU A 95 -5.53 4.98 17.84
C LEU A 95 -6.47 5.84 18.71
N ASP A 96 -7.71 5.38 18.91
CA ASP A 96 -8.69 6.05 19.76
C ASP A 96 -8.22 6.08 21.22
N ARG A 97 -7.76 4.95 21.77
CA ARG A 97 -7.19 4.88 23.13
C ARG A 97 -5.98 5.80 23.35
N LYS A 98 -5.17 6.02 22.31
CA LYS A 98 -3.96 6.87 22.36
C LYS A 98 -4.25 8.34 22.05
N ASN A 99 -5.50 8.73 21.81
CA ASN A 99 -5.87 10.07 21.33
C ASN A 99 -5.01 10.53 20.15
N PHE A 100 -4.68 9.60 19.25
CA PHE A 100 -3.78 9.86 18.12
C PHE A 100 -4.44 9.40 16.83
N LEU A 101 -4.68 10.33 15.91
CA LEU A 101 -5.35 10.03 14.65
C LEU A 101 -4.49 10.44 13.46
N PRO A 102 -3.63 9.55 12.93
CA PRO A 102 -2.83 9.83 11.75
C PRO A 102 -3.73 9.99 10.51
N HIS A 103 -3.20 10.59 9.45
CA HIS A 103 -3.91 10.71 8.19
C HIS A 103 -4.39 9.34 7.70
N PHE A 104 -5.53 9.33 7.02
CA PHE A 104 -6.15 8.10 6.53
C PHE A 104 -5.23 7.28 5.61
N THR A 105 -4.43 7.96 4.77
CA THR A 105 -3.40 7.35 3.93
C THR A 105 -2.32 6.63 4.72
N THR A 106 -1.91 7.21 5.85
CA THR A 106 -0.99 6.60 6.80
C THR A 106 -1.62 5.40 7.49
N GLN A 107 -2.89 5.48 7.88
CA GLN A 107 -3.61 4.34 8.45
C GLN A 107 -3.67 3.18 7.46
N LEU A 108 -4.01 3.45 6.19
CA LEU A 108 -4.06 2.45 5.12
C LEU A 108 -2.69 1.77 4.94
N ALA A 109 -1.62 2.56 4.83
CA ALA A 109 -0.26 2.05 4.69
C ALA A 109 0.15 1.18 5.89
N VAL A 110 -0.16 1.61 7.12
CA VAL A 110 0.20 0.87 8.33
C VAL A 110 -0.57 -0.45 8.44
N VAL A 111 -1.87 -0.48 8.10
CA VAL A 111 -2.64 -1.73 8.12
C VAL A 111 -2.04 -2.75 7.14
N VAL A 112 -1.77 -2.35 5.91
CA VAL A 112 -1.17 -3.25 4.90
C VAL A 112 0.19 -3.74 5.38
N PHE A 113 1.02 -2.84 5.91
CA PHE A 113 2.34 -3.18 6.44
C PHE A 113 2.27 -4.21 7.58
N VAL A 114 1.41 -4.00 8.58
CA VAL A 114 1.25 -4.92 9.71
C VAL A 114 0.68 -6.27 9.28
N THR A 115 -0.18 -6.26 8.26
CA THR A 115 -0.74 -7.48 7.69
C THR A 115 0.35 -8.33 7.05
N ASP A 116 1.21 -7.71 6.26
CA ASP A 116 2.34 -8.38 5.58
C ASP A 116 3.45 -8.83 6.54
N LEU A 117 3.75 -8.03 7.59
CA LEU A 117 4.76 -8.36 8.59
C LEU A 117 4.51 -9.72 9.25
N ASN A 118 3.24 -10.04 9.50
CA ASN A 118 2.86 -11.25 10.21
C ASN A 118 2.41 -12.38 9.28
N ASP A 119 2.46 -12.16 7.96
CA ASP A 119 2.19 -13.20 6.97
C ASP A 119 3.38 -14.18 6.95
N LYS A 120 3.15 -15.48 7.04
CA LYS A 120 4.22 -16.48 6.94
C LYS A 120 4.26 -17.14 5.55
N GLU A 121 3.21 -16.95 4.74
CA GLU A 121 3.07 -17.56 3.42
C GLU A 121 3.87 -16.79 2.37
N HIS A 122 4.00 -15.47 2.55
CA HIS A 122 4.79 -14.62 1.66
C HIS A 122 6.22 -14.44 2.19
N GLU A 123 7.17 -15.15 1.55
CA GLU A 123 8.61 -15.06 1.82
C GLU A 123 9.16 -13.65 1.56
N LYS A 124 8.68 -13.00 0.48
CA LYS A 124 9.08 -11.63 0.12
C LYS A 124 8.12 -10.62 0.75
N LYS A 125 8.62 -9.86 1.71
CA LYS A 125 7.89 -8.76 2.35
C LYS A 125 7.70 -7.56 1.44
N ILE A 126 6.59 -6.86 1.65
CA ILE A 126 6.29 -5.61 0.98
C ILE A 126 7.36 -4.57 1.36
N ILE A 127 8.03 -4.04 0.33
CA ILE A 127 8.98 -2.94 0.50
C ILE A 127 8.22 -1.71 1.01
N GLN A 128 8.54 -1.27 2.23
CA GLN A 128 7.88 -0.14 2.90
C GLN A 128 7.83 1.12 2.03
N THR A 129 8.92 1.41 1.31
CA THR A 129 8.99 2.57 0.41
C THR A 129 7.93 2.51 -0.69
N ASN A 130 7.73 1.34 -1.32
CA ASN A 130 6.73 1.17 -2.37
C ASN A 130 5.32 1.33 -1.81
N LEU A 131 5.05 0.74 -0.64
CA LEU A 131 3.76 0.84 0.02
C LEU A 131 3.42 2.29 0.39
N ARG A 132 4.38 3.04 0.91
CA ARG A 132 4.21 4.46 1.23
C ARG A 132 3.89 5.29 0.00
N VAL A 133 4.61 5.09 -1.11
CA VAL A 133 4.34 5.79 -2.38
C VAL A 133 2.95 5.42 -2.89
N PHE A 134 2.59 4.14 -2.82
CA PHE A 134 1.30 3.64 -3.28
C PHE A 134 0.14 4.23 -2.49
N CYS A 135 0.27 4.34 -1.17
CA CYS A 135 -0.75 4.93 -0.31
C CYS A 135 -0.67 6.46 -0.20
N ASN A 136 0.27 7.13 -0.87
CA ASN A 136 0.54 8.56 -0.70
C ASN A 136 0.81 8.97 0.77
N CYS A 137 1.69 8.22 1.43
CA CYS A 137 2.11 8.43 2.82
C CYS A 137 3.58 8.89 2.89
N SER A 138 3.87 9.94 3.65
CA SER A 138 5.26 10.37 3.87
C SER A 138 6.03 9.39 4.77
N ALA A 139 7.36 9.40 4.66
CA ALA A 139 8.22 8.63 5.54
C ALA A 139 7.99 8.98 7.01
N TYR A 140 8.02 10.27 7.33
CA TYR A 140 7.83 10.77 8.68
C TYR A 140 6.49 10.33 9.30
N ALA A 141 5.37 10.51 8.58
CA ALA A 141 4.05 10.14 9.10
C ALA A 141 3.94 8.62 9.37
N PHE A 142 4.53 7.81 8.48
CA PHE A 142 4.57 6.37 8.63
C PHE A 142 5.39 5.94 9.87
N HIS A 143 6.63 6.42 9.99
CA HIS A 143 7.50 6.08 11.13
C HIS A 143 6.93 6.59 12.46
N ARG A 144 6.41 7.82 12.50
CA ARG A 144 5.74 8.37 13.70
C ARG A 144 4.58 7.48 14.15
N THR A 145 3.76 7.01 13.21
CA THR A 145 2.61 6.15 13.51
C THR A 145 3.05 4.78 13.99
N ARG A 146 4.01 4.15 13.32
CA ARG A 146 4.58 2.86 13.75
C ARG A 146 5.15 2.93 15.17
N ASN A 147 5.95 3.95 15.45
CA ASN A 147 6.57 4.15 16.77
C ASN A 147 5.49 4.33 17.86
N LYS A 148 4.46 5.15 17.61
CA LYS A 148 3.35 5.33 18.56
C LYS A 148 2.57 4.04 18.85
N LEU A 149 2.53 3.13 17.89
CA LEU A 149 1.87 1.82 18.00
C LEU A 149 2.79 0.73 18.57
N GLY A 150 4.07 1.02 18.83
CA GLY A 150 5.04 0.02 19.31
C GLY A 150 5.47 -0.98 18.24
N LEU A 151 5.23 -0.68 16.96
CA LEU A 151 5.59 -1.53 15.82
C LEU A 151 7.03 -1.23 15.40
N LYS A 152 8.01 -1.91 16.02
CA LYS A 152 9.44 -1.82 15.64
C LYS A 152 9.68 -2.31 14.22
#